data_AF-A0A967LEZ5-F1
#
_entry.id   AF-A0A967LEZ5-F1
#
_cell.length_a   1.000
_cell.length_b   1.000
_cell.length_c   1.000
_cell.angle_alpha   90.00
_cell.angle_beta   90.00
_cell.angle_gamma   90.00
#
_symmetry.space_group_name_H-M   'P 1'
#
loop_
_entity.id
_entity.type
_entity.pdbx_description
1 polymer ?
#
loop_
_entity_poly.entity_id
_entity_poly.type
_entity_poly.pdbx_seq_one_letter_code
_entity_poly.pdbx_strand_id
1 'polypeptide(L)' 'RLLKLRGAPVVVQISSERQCEGCHVKATPATMVRVQARQELVNCENCGRILYPE' A
#
# COMPACT_ATOMS: atom_id res chain seq x y z
N ARG A 1 -13.85 8.20 -0.90
CA ARG A 1 -13.50 8.51 0.51
C ARG A 1 -11.99 8.76 0.72
N LEU A 2 -11.10 7.83 0.32
CA LEU A 2 -9.65 7.97 0.49
C LEU A 2 -9.05 9.27 -0.08
N LEU A 3 -9.41 9.64 -1.31
CA LEU A 3 -8.93 10.88 -1.95
C LEU A 3 -9.24 12.13 -1.11
N LYS A 4 -10.44 12.18 -0.51
CA LYS A 4 -10.84 13.28 0.37
C LYS A 4 -10.06 13.31 1.69
N LEU A 5 -9.65 12.15 2.21
CA LEU A 5 -8.99 12.01 3.52
C LEU A 5 -7.46 12.09 3.45
N ARG A 6 -6.86 11.66 2.34
CA ARG A 6 -5.41 11.47 2.20
C ARG A 6 -4.80 12.24 1.03
N GLY A 7 -5.61 12.90 0.21
CA GLY A 7 -5.17 13.52 -1.03
C GLY A 7 -4.76 12.48 -2.08
N ALA A 8 -4.32 12.97 -3.23
CA ALA A 8 -3.69 12.15 -4.25
C ALA A 8 -2.18 11.98 -3.94
N PRO A 9 -1.56 10.85 -4.33
CA PRO A 9 -2.19 9.66 -4.92
C PRO A 9 -2.85 8.75 -3.86
N VAL A 10 -3.89 8.00 -4.26
CA VAL A 10 -4.59 7.02 -3.41
C VAL A 10 -4.20 5.57 -3.68
N VAL A 11 -3.61 5.33 -4.86
CA VAL A 11 -2.96 4.07 -5.25
C VAL A 11 -1.47 4.36 -5.28
N VAL A 12 -0.69 3.58 -4.54
CA VAL A 12 0.75 3.80 -4.36
C VAL A 12 1.49 2.48 -4.41
N GLN A 13 2.76 2.54 -4.79
CA GLN A 13 3.60 1.36 -4.83
C GLN A 13 3.98 0.95 -3.40
N ILE A 14 4.32 -0.32 -3.23
CA ILE A 14 5.13 -0.75 -2.10
C ILE A 14 6.60 -0.83 -2.54
N SER A 15 7.48 -0.14 -1.83
CA SER A 15 8.90 -0.09 -2.18
C SER A 15 9.59 -1.43 -1.93
N SER A 16 10.78 -1.61 -2.52
CA SER A 16 11.66 -2.74 -2.27
C SER A 16 12.06 -2.90 -0.80
N GLU A 17 12.05 -1.80 -0.03
CA GLU A 17 12.25 -1.81 1.42
C GLU A 17 10.98 -2.15 2.23
N ARG A 18 9.91 -2.56 1.54
CA ARG A 18 8.59 -2.91 2.09
C ARG A 18 7.82 -1.72 2.63
N GLN A 19 8.07 -0.51 2.13
CA GLN A 19 7.41 0.71 2.62
C GLN A 19 6.26 1.13 1.70
N CYS A 20 5.15 1.55 2.28
CA CYS A 20 4.09 2.21 1.52
C CYS A 20 4.57 3.58 1.03
N GLU A 21 4.66 3.82 -0.28
CA GLU A 21 5.09 5.10 -0.87
C GLU A 21 4.16 6.29 -0.55
N GLY A 22 3.01 6.05 0.10
CA GLY A 22 2.11 7.10 0.54
C GLY A 22 2.26 7.55 1.99
N CYS A 23 2.85 6.72 2.87
CA CYS A 23 3.04 7.06 4.29
C CYS A 23 4.40 6.66 4.85
N HIS A 24 5.25 6.02 4.05
CA HIS A 24 6.60 5.55 4.38
C HIS A 24 6.68 4.60 5.59
N VAL A 25 5.55 4.00 5.97
CA VAL A 25 5.52 2.96 7.01
C VAL A 25 5.76 1.60 6.36
N LYS A 26 6.58 0.77 7.02
CA LYS A 26 6.83 -0.61 6.63
C LYS A 26 5.56 -1.44 6.75
N ALA A 27 5.17 -2.10 5.66
CA ALA A 27 4.07 -3.04 5.67
C ALA A 27 4.46 -4.34 6.40
N THR A 28 3.45 -5.04 6.89
CA THR A 28 3.68 -6.35 7.50
C THR A 28 4.14 -7.39 6.46
N PRO A 29 4.84 -8.46 6.87
CA PRO A 29 5.18 -9.56 5.96
C PRO A 29 3.95 -10.18 5.27
N ALA A 30 2.83 -10.30 5.99
CA ALA A 30 1.58 -10.81 5.43
C ALA A 30 1.06 -9.91 4.29
N THR A 31 1.10 -8.59 4.49
CA THR A 31 0.75 -7.62 3.44
C THR A 31 1.67 -7.72 2.25
N MET A 32 2.98 -7.83 2.47
CA MET A 32 3.94 -8.01 1.38
C MET A 32 3.59 -9.22 0.51
N VAL A 33 3.30 -10.37 1.13
CA VAL A 33 2.89 -11.58 0.41
C VAL A 33 1.62 -11.34 -0.39
N ARG A 34 0.60 -10.68 0.19
CA ARG A 34 -0.66 -10.37 -0.50
C ARG A 34 -0.47 -9.43 -1.68
N VAL A 35 0.33 -8.36 -1.53
CA VAL A 35 0.63 -7.41 -2.62
C VAL A 35 1.38 -8.11 -3.75
N GLN A 36 2.36 -8.96 -3.43
CA GLN A 36 3.12 -9.71 -4.44
C GLN A 36 2.30 -10.80 -5.13
N ALA A 37 1.30 -11.38 -4.44
CA ALA A 37 0.43 -12.39 -5.03
C ALA A 37 -0.43 -11.84 -6.18
N ARG A 38 -0.73 -10.53 -6.20
CA ARG A 38 -1.52 -9.84 -7.24
C ARG A 38 -2.93 -10.44 -7.46
N GLN A 39 -3.49 -11.11 -6.44
CA GLN A 39 -4.79 -11.79 -6.53
C GLN A 39 -5.97 -10.93 -6.03
N GLU A 40 -5.70 -9.92 -5.20
CA GLU A 40 -6.72 -9.07 -4.59
C GLU A 40 -6.22 -7.63 -4.45
N LEU A 41 -7.16 -6.69 -4.23
CA LEU A 41 -6.81 -5.34 -3.82
C LEU A 41 -6.30 -5.36 -2.39
N VAL A 42 -5.08 -4.88 -2.19
CA VAL A 42 -4.47 -4.77 -0.86
C VAL A 42 -4.40 -3.31 -0.47
N ASN A 43 -4.81 -3.00 0.75
CA ASN A 43 -4.68 -1.67 1.34
C ASN A 43 -3.55 -1.67 2.36
N CYS A 44 -2.82 -0.56 2.45
CA CYS A 44 -1.86 -0.31 3.51
C CYS A 44 -2.57 -0.32 4.87
N GLU A 45 -2.15 -1.19 5.79
CA GLU A 45 -2.70 -1.30 7.15
C GLU A 45 -2.66 0.02 7.92
N ASN A 46 -1.67 0.89 7.63
CA ASN A 46 -1.48 2.15 8.34
C ASN A 46 -2.33 3.31 7.79
N CYS A 47 -2.32 3.54 6.48
CA CYS A 47 -2.96 4.73 5.89
C CYS A 47 -4.18 4.44 5.01
N GLY A 48 -4.41 3.18 4.68
CA GLY A 48 -5.53 2.70 3.88
C GLY A 48 -5.37 2.88 2.36
N ARG A 49 -4.27 3.47 1.87
CA ARG A 49 -4.02 3.57 0.41
C ARG A 49 -3.92 2.19 -0.22
N ILE A 50 -4.34 2.09 -1.48
CA ILE A 50 -4.24 0.85 -2.26
C ILE A 50 -2.78 0.65 -2.63
N LEU A 51 -2.26 -0.55 -2.39
CA LEU A 51 -0.88 -0.95 -2.67
C LEU A 51 -0.82 -1.75 -3.97
N TYR A 52 0.17 -1.47 -4.81
CA TYR A 52 0.55 -2.31 -5.93
C TYR A 52 2.04 -2.68 -5.80
N PRO A 53 2.45 -3.88 -6.27
CA PRO A 53 3.84 -4.29 -6.21
C PRO A 53 4.72 -3.41 -7.10
N GLU A 54 6.02 -3.35 -6.80
CA GLU A 54 7.03 -2.95 -7.77
C GLU A 54 6.94 -3.74 -9.09
#